data_AF-A0A399XK18-F1
#
_entry.id   AF-A0A399XK18-F1
#
_cell.length_a   1.000
_cell.length_b   1.000
_cell.length_c   1.000
_cell.angle_alpha   90.00
_cell.angle_beta   90.00
_cell.angle_gamma   90.00
#
_symmetry.space_group_name_H-M   'P 1'
#
loop_
_entity.id
_entity.type
_entity.pdbx_description
1 polymer ?
#
loop_
_entity_poly.entity_id
_entity_poly.type
_entity_poly.pdbx_seq_one_letter_code
_entity_poly.pdbx_strand_id
1 'polypeptide(L)'
;MALSPEDITSRKFTITRRGYDTDEVDTFLGFVAREVHNLHASSGPQPPLPERRPQQQAPGPAGAGRATPRPQAPGQAPAQPVPAQVSAQGLPITGDDFERLGSEVASVLRTAHESVEKLRSEAEQTAGALRQRAEKDAANLRAVTTRECEELQAQAGAEAERLRSEAAAYAVETRRAADEKLDAAARRVVDAEERSEALMAETKARAAAVRDEAQQQASSVLAAAEAKARETTEQAEAHAQARKNELLGYARSRLDSAAEAERTTFERLAATVAELEAVLSRLRSQPRLEVEINLEEGSVVVADQPASPPGTVAQPASPPGTVDQPASPPGAAGPTPRPRIVEDDIEAQRSDDDPLAQLVKQAVGKAVQNAVGRAQQQGAEASRPGSDQS
;
A
#
# COMPACT_ATOMS: atom_id res chain seq x y z
N MET A 1 -11.27 -31.08 18.51
CA MET A 1 -11.83 -29.71 18.51
C MET A 1 -11.53 -29.10 17.16
N ALA A 2 -12.56 -28.69 16.40
CA ALA A 2 -12.33 -27.92 15.18
C ALA A 2 -11.85 -26.52 15.58
N LEU A 3 -10.82 -26.00 14.91
CA LEU A 3 -10.31 -24.65 15.13
C LEU A 3 -11.35 -23.65 14.61
N SER A 4 -11.73 -22.67 15.42
CA SER A 4 -12.64 -21.62 14.98
C SER A 4 -11.91 -20.66 14.02
N PRO A 5 -12.59 -20.04 13.04
CA PRO A 5 -11.97 -19.01 12.21
C PRO A 5 -11.35 -17.86 13.03
N GLU A 6 -11.94 -17.52 14.18
CA GLU A 6 -11.40 -16.51 15.10
C GLU A 6 -10.11 -16.97 15.81
N ASP A 7 -9.91 -18.28 16.00
CA ASP A 7 -8.70 -18.84 16.61
C ASP A 7 -7.50 -18.77 15.64
N ILE A 8 -7.76 -18.76 14.34
CA ILE A 8 -6.73 -18.69 13.29
C ILE A 8 -6.21 -17.26 13.15
N THR A 9 -7.10 -16.26 13.17
CA THR A 9 -6.72 -14.85 13.04
C THR A 9 -6.12 -14.25 14.31
N SER A 10 -6.43 -14.83 15.48
CA SER A 10 -5.89 -14.36 16.78
C SER A 10 -4.51 -14.92 17.11
N ARG A 11 -4.01 -15.90 16.35
CA ARG A 11 -2.66 -16.45 16.55
C ARG A 11 -1.58 -15.46 16.12
N LYS A 12 -0.96 -14.79 17.09
CA LYS A 12 0.25 -14.01 16.88
C LYS A 12 1.48 -14.90 16.93
N PHE A 13 2.28 -14.90 15.86
CA PHE A 13 3.56 -15.59 15.82
C PHE A 13 4.65 -14.68 16.38
N THR A 14 5.15 -15.01 17.57
CA THR A 14 6.28 -14.28 18.16
C THR A 14 7.55 -14.62 17.39
N ILE A 15 8.17 -13.60 16.80
CA ILE A 15 9.35 -13.70 15.94
C ILE A 15 10.54 -14.16 16.79
N THR A 16 10.84 -15.46 16.82
CA THR A 16 12.02 -15.97 17.55
C THR A 16 13.19 -16.34 16.63
N ARG A 17 13.00 -16.45 15.30
CA ARG A 17 14.10 -16.72 14.36
C ARG A 17 13.74 -16.33 12.92
N ARG A 18 14.70 -15.66 12.28
CA ARG A 18 14.67 -15.11 10.90
C ARG A 18 13.99 -16.02 9.88
N GLY A 19 13.11 -15.44 9.05
CA GLY A 19 12.77 -16.03 7.76
C GLY A 19 11.44 -15.63 7.14
N TYR A 20 10.49 -15.09 7.90
CA TYR A 20 9.14 -14.80 7.39
C TYR A 20 8.79 -13.33 7.59
N ASP A 21 8.19 -12.73 6.57
CA ASP A 21 7.56 -11.42 6.63
C ASP A 21 6.24 -11.55 7.41
N THR A 22 6.11 -10.80 8.50
CA THR A 22 4.90 -10.84 9.34
C THR A 22 3.65 -10.42 8.59
N ASP A 23 3.77 -9.46 7.67
CA ASP A 23 2.63 -8.93 6.93
C ASP A 23 2.11 -9.95 5.91
N GLU A 24 3.03 -10.71 5.31
CA GLU A 24 2.70 -11.81 4.40
C GLU A 24 2.01 -12.96 5.16
N VAL A 25 2.51 -13.30 6.35
CA VAL A 25 1.91 -14.33 7.22
C VAL A 25 0.52 -13.92 7.68
N ASP A 26 0.33 -12.67 8.11
CA ASP A 26 -0.98 -12.16 8.55
C ASP A 26 -1.98 -12.13 7.39
N THR A 27 -1.53 -11.74 6.19
CA THR A 27 -2.33 -11.78 4.97
C THR A 27 -2.75 -13.21 4.63
N PHE A 28 -1.82 -14.17 4.73
CA PHE A 28 -2.08 -15.59 4.48
C PHE A 28 -3.06 -16.18 5.51
N LEU A 29 -2.89 -15.88 6.81
CA LEU A 29 -3.83 -16.32 7.86
C LEU A 29 -5.23 -15.73 7.64
N GLY A 30 -5.33 -14.50 7.16
CA GLY A 30 -6.60 -13.88 6.76
C GLY A 30 -7.29 -14.62 5.62
N PHE A 31 -6.52 -15.07 4.62
CA PHE A 31 -7.03 -15.88 3.52
C PHE A 31 -7.54 -17.25 4.03
N VAL A 32 -6.74 -17.96 4.83
CA VAL A 32 -7.12 -19.26 5.40
C VAL A 32 -8.36 -19.15 6.28
N ALA A 33 -8.46 -18.13 7.14
CA ALA A 33 -9.63 -17.92 7.99
C ALA A 33 -10.91 -17.69 7.17
N ARG A 34 -10.81 -16.96 6.06
CA ARG A 34 -11.93 -16.73 5.14
C ARG A 34 -12.35 -18.02 4.44
N GLU A 35 -11.41 -18.89 4.07
CA GLU A 35 -11.71 -20.17 3.44
C GLU A 35 -12.33 -21.18 4.41
N VAL A 36 -11.85 -21.24 5.66
CA VAL A 36 -12.48 -22.05 6.71
C VAL A 36 -13.89 -21.56 7.02
N HIS A 37 -14.10 -20.24 7.07
CA HIS A 37 -15.43 -19.66 7.21
C HIS A 37 -16.35 -20.07 6.04
N ASN A 38 -15.85 -20.03 4.80
CA ASN A 38 -16.61 -20.47 3.62
C ASN A 38 -16.91 -21.97 3.65
N LEU A 39 -15.99 -22.80 4.12
CA LEU A 39 -16.20 -24.24 4.30
C LEU A 39 -17.23 -24.53 5.40
N HIS A 40 -17.22 -23.80 6.51
CA HIS A 40 -18.23 -23.92 7.56
C HIS A 40 -19.61 -23.43 7.08
N ALA A 41 -19.66 -22.34 6.31
CA ALA A 41 -20.90 -21.86 5.71
C ALA A 41 -21.45 -22.84 4.65
N SER A 42 -20.58 -23.46 3.86
CA SER A 42 -20.94 -24.47 2.85
C SER A 42 -21.29 -25.82 3.49
N SER A 43 -20.71 -26.12 4.64
CA SER A 43 -21.06 -27.26 5.52
C SER A 43 -22.19 -26.90 6.48
N GLY A 44 -22.94 -25.82 6.19
CA GLY A 44 -24.06 -25.34 6.99
C GLY A 44 -25.00 -26.49 7.37
N PRO A 45 -25.71 -26.33 8.51
CA PRO A 45 -26.40 -27.41 9.21
C PRO A 45 -27.17 -28.24 8.21
N GLN A 46 -26.65 -29.45 7.95
CA GLN A 46 -27.31 -30.42 7.10
C GLN A 46 -28.75 -30.50 7.65
N PRO A 47 -29.77 -30.08 6.87
CA PRO A 47 -31.13 -30.00 7.37
C PRO A 47 -31.43 -31.35 8.02
N PRO A 48 -31.98 -31.37 9.25
CA PRO A 48 -32.22 -32.61 9.97
C PRO A 48 -32.95 -33.51 9.00
N LEU A 49 -32.27 -34.58 8.59
CA LEU A 49 -32.82 -35.55 7.65
C LEU A 49 -34.21 -35.86 8.20
N PRO A 50 -35.29 -35.65 7.41
CA PRO A 50 -36.63 -35.88 7.90
C PRO A 50 -36.62 -37.27 8.52
N GLU A 51 -36.95 -37.35 9.82
CA GLU A 51 -37.06 -38.61 10.55
C GLU A 51 -37.75 -39.58 9.61
N ARG A 52 -36.98 -40.57 9.17
CA ARG A 52 -37.50 -41.67 8.38
C ARG A 52 -38.59 -42.26 9.25
N ARG A 53 -39.85 -41.95 8.91
CA ARG A 53 -40.99 -42.74 9.35
C ARG A 53 -40.58 -44.20 9.16
N PRO A 54 -40.85 -45.08 10.13
CA PRO A 54 -40.67 -46.50 9.95
C PRO A 54 -41.73 -46.98 8.94
N GLN A 55 -41.49 -46.75 7.65
CA GLN A 55 -42.16 -47.43 6.58
C GLN A 55 -41.15 -48.34 5.91
N GLN A 56 -41.33 -49.61 6.25
CA GLN A 56 -41.26 -50.73 5.32
C GLN A 56 -40.02 -50.74 4.42
N GLN A 57 -39.05 -51.52 4.89
CA GLN A 57 -38.13 -52.27 4.06
C GLN A 57 -38.85 -52.88 2.86
N ALA A 58 -38.61 -52.32 1.67
CA ALA A 58 -38.60 -53.07 0.43
C ALA A 58 -37.13 -53.27 0.02
N PRO A 59 -36.70 -54.51 -0.30
CA PRO A 59 -35.30 -54.84 -0.56
C PRO A 59 -34.93 -54.77 -2.05
N GLY A 60 -33.69 -54.38 -2.32
CA GLY A 60 -32.95 -54.70 -3.55
C GLY A 60 -31.54 -54.09 -3.52
N PRO A 61 -30.56 -54.54 -4.33
CA PRO A 61 -30.31 -55.89 -4.87
C PRO A 61 -28.91 -56.46 -4.49
N ALA A 62 -28.82 -57.79 -4.53
CA ALA A 62 -27.68 -58.69 -4.68
C ALA A 62 -26.23 -58.21 -4.37
N GLY A 63 -25.65 -58.84 -3.34
CA GLY A 63 -24.20 -58.97 -3.14
C GLY A 63 -23.86 -60.14 -2.22
N ALA A 64 -23.65 -61.32 -2.82
CA ALA A 64 -22.92 -62.49 -2.28
C ALA A 64 -23.27 -62.98 -0.85
N GLY A 65 -24.20 -63.93 -0.76
CA GLY A 65 -24.52 -64.58 0.51
C GLY A 65 -25.45 -65.77 0.36
N ARG A 66 -24.90 -66.84 -0.20
CA ARG A 66 -25.36 -68.24 -0.12
C ARG A 66 -26.39 -68.53 0.99
N ALA A 67 -27.68 -68.58 0.64
CA ALA A 67 -28.70 -69.26 1.42
C ALA A 67 -29.86 -69.68 0.52
N THR A 68 -29.93 -70.98 0.25
CA THR A 68 -31.08 -71.69 -0.34
C THR A 68 -32.38 -71.40 0.41
N PRO A 69 -33.44 -70.89 -0.25
CA PRO A 69 -34.77 -70.88 0.33
C PRO A 69 -35.38 -72.28 0.20
N ARG A 70 -35.58 -72.91 1.36
CA ARG A 70 -36.35 -74.12 1.56
C ARG A 70 -37.81 -73.88 1.13
N PRO A 71 -38.47 -74.80 0.41
CA PRO A 71 -39.88 -74.66 0.06
C PRO A 71 -40.71 -74.68 1.36
N GLN A 72 -41.36 -73.56 1.69
CA GLN A 72 -42.41 -73.56 2.69
C GLN A 72 -43.63 -74.26 2.08
N ALA A 73 -44.00 -75.36 2.72
CA ALA A 73 -45.19 -76.14 2.43
C ALA A 73 -46.46 -75.26 2.50
N PRO A 74 -47.47 -75.49 1.65
CA PRO A 74 -48.78 -74.89 1.83
C PRO A 74 -49.35 -75.28 3.19
N GLY A 75 -49.71 -74.26 3.97
CA GLY A 75 -50.38 -74.37 5.25
C GLY A 75 -51.69 -75.14 5.14
N GLN A 76 -51.84 -76.02 6.13
CA GLN A 76 -53.02 -76.78 6.50
C GLN A 76 -54.35 -76.07 6.21
N ALA A 77 -55.17 -76.72 5.38
CA ALA A 77 -56.61 -76.54 5.40
C ALA A 77 -57.17 -77.06 6.75
N PRO A 78 -58.15 -76.37 7.36
CA PRO A 78 -58.81 -76.84 8.57
C PRO A 78 -59.59 -78.13 8.30
N ALA A 79 -59.37 -79.11 9.17
CA ALA A 79 -60.10 -80.36 9.27
C ALA A 79 -61.62 -80.11 9.27
N GLN A 80 -62.33 -80.67 8.30
CA GLN A 80 -63.77 -80.86 8.38
C GLN A 80 -64.06 -82.27 8.95
N PRO A 81 -65.07 -82.39 9.84
CA PRO A 81 -65.34 -83.60 10.60
C PRO A 81 -65.99 -84.69 9.74
N VAL A 82 -65.54 -85.92 9.99
CA VAL A 82 -66.13 -87.19 9.58
C VAL A 82 -67.57 -87.30 10.14
N PRO A 83 -68.58 -87.63 9.32
CA PRO A 83 -69.75 -88.33 9.82
C PRO A 83 -69.77 -89.79 9.33
N ALA A 84 -69.77 -90.67 10.32
CA ALA A 84 -70.65 -91.83 10.45
C ALA A 84 -70.82 -92.78 9.24
N GLN A 85 -70.15 -93.92 9.38
CA GLN A 85 -70.61 -95.27 9.06
C GLN A 85 -72.07 -95.38 8.58
N VAL A 86 -72.24 -95.78 7.32
CA VAL A 86 -73.47 -96.42 6.85
C VAL A 86 -73.16 -97.91 6.65
N SER A 87 -73.84 -98.71 7.45
CA SER A 87 -73.69 -100.16 7.56
C SER A 87 -73.99 -100.89 6.25
N ALA A 88 -73.16 -101.90 5.99
CA ALA A 88 -73.36 -102.89 4.94
C ALA A 88 -74.67 -103.67 5.15
N GLN A 89 -75.58 -103.59 4.18
CA GLN A 89 -76.63 -104.58 3.97
C GLN A 89 -76.31 -105.32 2.67
N GLY A 90 -76.01 -106.61 2.80
CA GLY A 90 -75.78 -107.51 1.67
C GLY A 90 -77.09 -107.86 0.98
N LEU A 91 -77.21 -107.47 -0.27
CA LEU A 91 -78.20 -107.98 -1.22
C LEU A 91 -77.52 -109.01 -2.13
N PRO A 92 -78.22 -110.09 -2.53
CA PRO A 92 -77.65 -111.12 -3.39
C PRO A 92 -77.47 -110.57 -4.80
N ILE A 93 -76.21 -110.38 -5.20
CA ILE A 93 -75.84 -109.92 -6.55
C ILE A 93 -75.92 -111.11 -7.49
N THR A 94 -76.77 -110.99 -8.51
CA THR A 94 -76.93 -111.96 -9.61
C THR A 94 -75.99 -111.59 -10.77
N GLY A 95 -75.55 -112.58 -11.56
CA GLY A 95 -74.47 -112.42 -12.56
C GLY A 95 -74.67 -111.30 -13.61
N ASP A 96 -75.91 -110.91 -13.90
CA ASP A 96 -76.25 -109.86 -14.88
C ASP A 96 -75.94 -108.43 -14.37
N ASP A 97 -75.83 -108.22 -13.06
CA ASP A 97 -75.55 -106.90 -12.47
C ASP A 97 -74.11 -106.43 -12.74
N PHE A 98 -73.17 -107.37 -12.93
CA PHE A 98 -71.77 -107.06 -13.25
C PHE A 98 -71.58 -106.62 -14.71
N GLU A 99 -72.36 -107.17 -15.64
CA GLU A 99 -72.30 -106.75 -17.06
C GLU A 99 -72.86 -105.32 -17.22
N ARG A 100 -73.98 -105.02 -16.55
CA ARG A 100 -74.56 -103.68 -16.53
C ARG A 100 -73.60 -102.68 -15.88
N LEU A 101 -73.01 -103.02 -14.73
CA LEU A 101 -72.01 -102.18 -14.06
C LEU A 101 -70.78 -101.95 -14.94
N GLY A 102 -70.27 -102.98 -15.63
CA GLY A 102 -69.15 -102.86 -16.55
C GLY A 102 -69.45 -101.89 -17.72
N SER A 103 -70.66 -101.94 -18.26
CA SER A 103 -71.10 -101.03 -19.33
C SER A 103 -71.25 -99.57 -18.87
N GLU A 104 -71.78 -99.34 -17.65
CA GLU A 104 -71.89 -98.02 -17.05
C GLU A 104 -70.50 -97.44 -16.72
N VAL A 105 -69.59 -98.25 -16.17
CA VAL A 105 -68.21 -97.84 -15.91
C VAL A 105 -67.48 -97.50 -17.21
N ALA A 106 -67.65 -98.28 -18.28
CA ALA A 106 -67.05 -97.99 -19.59
C ALA A 106 -67.58 -96.69 -20.20
N SER A 107 -68.89 -96.41 -20.05
CA SER A 107 -69.52 -95.17 -20.47
C SER A 107 -68.99 -93.95 -19.70
N VAL A 108 -68.88 -94.08 -18.37
CA VAL A 108 -68.30 -93.04 -17.51
C VAL A 108 -66.84 -92.78 -17.85
N LEU A 109 -66.03 -93.81 -18.06
CA LEU A 109 -64.62 -93.65 -18.43
C LEU A 109 -64.47 -92.97 -19.79
N ARG A 110 -65.32 -93.31 -20.78
CA ARG A 110 -65.31 -92.64 -22.09
C ARG A 110 -65.66 -91.16 -21.95
N THR A 111 -66.73 -90.86 -21.22
CA THR A 111 -67.17 -89.48 -20.95
C THR A 111 -66.13 -88.69 -20.16
N ALA A 112 -65.44 -89.34 -19.20
CA ALA A 112 -64.35 -88.74 -18.45
C ALA A 112 -63.13 -88.48 -19.32
N HIS A 113 -62.80 -89.38 -20.25
CA HIS A 113 -61.69 -89.17 -21.18
C HIS A 113 -62.00 -88.01 -22.14
N GLU A 114 -63.21 -87.95 -22.68
CA GLU A 114 -63.68 -86.82 -23.49
C GLU A 114 -63.66 -85.49 -22.73
N SER A 115 -64.01 -85.50 -21.43
CA SER A 115 -63.95 -84.29 -20.60
C SER A 115 -62.51 -83.86 -20.31
N VAL A 116 -61.60 -84.80 -20.08
CA VAL A 116 -60.17 -84.51 -19.88
C VAL A 116 -59.54 -83.96 -21.16
N GLU A 117 -59.82 -84.54 -22.33
CA GLU A 117 -59.33 -84.02 -23.61
C GLU A 117 -59.89 -82.62 -23.90
N LYS A 118 -61.16 -82.37 -23.58
CA LYS A 118 -61.75 -81.03 -23.67
C LYS A 118 -61.08 -80.05 -22.71
N LEU A 119 -60.91 -80.41 -21.45
CA LEU A 119 -60.22 -79.59 -20.44
C LEU A 119 -58.78 -79.30 -20.83
N ARG A 120 -58.09 -80.29 -21.43
CA ARG A 120 -56.74 -80.13 -21.94
C ARG A 120 -56.71 -79.15 -23.10
N SER A 121 -57.60 -79.30 -24.09
CA SER A 121 -57.72 -78.37 -25.21
C SER A 121 -58.04 -76.93 -24.73
N GLU A 122 -58.94 -76.77 -23.77
CA GLU A 122 -59.28 -75.47 -23.18
C GLU A 122 -58.10 -74.88 -22.38
N ALA A 123 -57.37 -75.71 -21.62
CA ALA A 123 -56.16 -75.30 -20.91
C ALA A 123 -55.03 -74.88 -21.86
N GLU A 124 -54.85 -75.61 -22.97
CA GLU A 124 -53.86 -75.27 -24.00
C GLU A 124 -54.23 -73.97 -24.72
N GLN A 125 -55.51 -73.77 -25.05
CA GLN A 125 -55.99 -72.54 -25.67
C GLN A 125 -55.85 -71.34 -24.74
N THR A 126 -56.23 -71.47 -23.47
CA THR A 126 -56.10 -70.40 -22.47
C THR A 126 -54.63 -70.09 -22.18
N ALA A 127 -53.77 -71.09 -22.06
CA ALA A 127 -52.32 -70.89 -21.92
C ALA A 127 -51.69 -70.24 -23.17
N GLY A 128 -52.19 -70.56 -24.37
CA GLY A 128 -51.78 -69.91 -25.61
C GLY A 128 -52.18 -68.43 -25.64
N ALA A 129 -53.44 -68.13 -25.32
CA ALA A 129 -53.95 -66.77 -25.25
C ALA A 129 -53.23 -65.93 -24.18
N LEU A 130 -52.93 -66.52 -23.01
CA LEU A 130 -52.18 -65.85 -21.95
C LEU A 130 -50.74 -65.53 -22.39
N ARG A 131 -50.06 -66.47 -23.06
CA ARG A 131 -48.72 -66.22 -23.61
C ARG A 131 -48.71 -65.11 -24.66
N GLN A 132 -49.64 -65.16 -25.62
CA GLN A 132 -49.75 -64.12 -26.64
C GLN A 132 -50.05 -62.73 -26.04
N ARG A 133 -50.91 -62.67 -25.02
CA ARG A 133 -51.18 -61.42 -24.30
C ARG A 133 -49.93 -60.92 -23.56
N ALA A 134 -49.23 -61.79 -22.84
CA ALA A 134 -48.01 -61.43 -22.13
C ALA A 134 -46.90 -60.94 -23.09
N GLU A 135 -46.75 -61.57 -24.26
CA GLU A 135 -45.80 -61.14 -25.29
C GLU A 135 -46.17 -59.77 -25.87
N LYS A 136 -47.46 -59.53 -26.16
CA LYS A 136 -47.95 -58.23 -26.61
C LYS A 136 -47.73 -57.14 -25.56
N ASP A 137 -48.02 -57.43 -24.30
CA ASP A 137 -47.83 -56.50 -23.19
C ASP A 137 -46.33 -56.20 -22.98
N ALA A 138 -45.46 -57.21 -23.08
CA ALA A 138 -44.00 -57.02 -23.02
C ALA A 138 -43.46 -56.20 -24.20
N ALA A 139 -43.98 -56.43 -25.42
CA ALA A 139 -43.59 -55.65 -26.59
C ALA A 139 -44.05 -54.19 -26.48
N ASN A 140 -45.28 -53.95 -26.01
CA ASN A 140 -45.80 -52.61 -25.76
C ASN A 140 -44.99 -51.89 -24.69
N LEU A 141 -44.67 -52.56 -23.58
CA LEU A 141 -43.86 -51.98 -22.52
C LEU A 141 -42.47 -51.57 -23.03
N ARG A 142 -41.79 -52.44 -23.79
CA ARG A 142 -40.48 -52.12 -24.40
C ARG A 142 -40.57 -50.94 -25.36
N ALA A 143 -41.62 -50.86 -26.17
CA ALA A 143 -41.81 -49.75 -27.12
C ALA A 143 -42.02 -48.42 -26.39
N VAL A 144 -42.82 -48.41 -25.32
CA VAL A 144 -43.03 -47.22 -24.47
C VAL A 144 -41.74 -46.80 -23.79
N THR A 145 -41.04 -47.74 -23.13
CA THR A 145 -39.78 -47.40 -22.44
C THR A 145 -38.71 -46.91 -23.40
N THR A 146 -38.63 -47.47 -24.62
CA THR A 146 -37.65 -47.02 -25.61
C THR A 146 -37.95 -45.58 -26.04
N ARG A 147 -39.21 -45.25 -26.32
CA ARG A 147 -39.63 -43.88 -26.66
C ARG A 147 -39.35 -42.91 -25.52
N GLU A 148 -39.69 -43.27 -24.29
CA GLU A 148 -39.42 -42.43 -23.11
C GLU A 148 -37.91 -42.21 -22.92
N CYS A 149 -37.07 -43.24 -23.12
CA CYS A 149 -35.62 -43.09 -23.07
C CYS A 149 -35.08 -42.18 -24.19
N GLU A 150 -35.57 -42.33 -25.43
CA GLU A 150 -35.20 -41.48 -26.56
C GLU A 150 -35.61 -40.02 -26.33
N GLU A 151 -36.81 -39.79 -25.81
CA GLU A 151 -37.31 -38.45 -25.46
C GLU A 151 -36.46 -37.81 -24.36
N LEU A 152 -36.14 -38.56 -23.28
CA LEU A 152 -35.27 -38.07 -22.21
C LEU A 152 -33.85 -37.79 -22.69
N GLN A 153 -33.30 -38.61 -23.59
CA GLN A 153 -31.99 -38.37 -24.18
C GLN A 153 -31.99 -37.12 -25.08
N ALA A 154 -33.04 -36.92 -25.88
CA ALA A 154 -33.19 -35.73 -26.70
C ALA A 154 -33.34 -34.46 -25.85
N GLN A 155 -34.13 -34.51 -24.78
CA GLN A 155 -34.28 -33.41 -23.83
C GLN A 155 -32.96 -33.07 -23.14
N ALA A 156 -32.26 -34.07 -22.61
CA ALA A 156 -30.96 -33.88 -21.97
C ALA A 156 -29.91 -33.34 -22.94
N GLY A 157 -29.92 -33.79 -24.20
CA GLY A 157 -29.06 -33.28 -25.27
C GLY A 157 -29.32 -31.80 -25.56
N ALA A 158 -30.59 -31.42 -25.73
CA ALA A 158 -30.99 -30.03 -25.97
C ALA A 158 -30.63 -29.11 -24.79
N GLU A 159 -30.84 -29.55 -23.55
CA GLU A 159 -30.46 -28.81 -22.36
C GLU A 159 -28.93 -28.64 -22.26
N ALA A 160 -28.16 -29.70 -22.55
CA ALA A 160 -26.70 -29.63 -22.55
C ALA A 160 -26.16 -28.70 -23.65
N GLU A 161 -26.80 -28.63 -24.81
CA GLU A 161 -26.47 -27.65 -25.86
C GLU A 161 -26.83 -26.23 -25.44
N ARG A 162 -28.01 -26.04 -24.83
CA ARG A 162 -28.42 -24.74 -24.31
C ARG A 162 -27.42 -24.22 -23.29
N LEU A 163 -27.09 -25.03 -22.27
CA LEU A 163 -26.11 -24.67 -21.24
C LEU A 163 -24.73 -24.38 -21.81
N ARG A 164 -24.26 -25.16 -22.81
CA ARG A 164 -22.99 -24.88 -23.49
C ARG A 164 -23.01 -23.55 -24.24
N SER A 165 -24.11 -23.24 -24.92
CA SER A 165 -24.27 -21.97 -25.64
C SER A 165 -24.32 -20.76 -24.69
N GLU A 166 -25.03 -20.89 -23.56
CA GLU A 166 -25.11 -19.87 -22.52
C GLU A 166 -23.74 -19.64 -21.87
N ALA A 167 -23.02 -20.71 -21.53
CA ALA A 167 -21.68 -20.63 -20.97
C ALA A 167 -20.67 -20.00 -21.94
N ALA A 168 -20.77 -20.32 -23.23
CA ALA A 168 -19.93 -19.71 -24.26
C ALA A 168 -20.24 -18.20 -24.41
N ALA A 169 -21.51 -17.81 -24.42
CA ALA A 169 -21.91 -16.40 -24.48
C ALA A 169 -21.39 -15.63 -23.26
N TYR A 170 -21.56 -16.19 -22.06
CA TYR A 170 -21.06 -15.60 -20.82
C TYR A 170 -19.53 -15.45 -20.81
N ALA A 171 -18.80 -16.44 -21.33
CA ALA A 171 -17.35 -16.38 -21.45
C ALA A 171 -16.88 -15.26 -22.40
N VAL A 172 -17.58 -15.06 -23.53
CA VAL A 172 -17.31 -13.97 -24.47
C VAL A 172 -17.59 -12.60 -23.83
N GLU A 173 -18.73 -12.46 -23.15
CA GLU A 173 -19.09 -11.23 -22.45
C GLU A 173 -18.08 -10.88 -21.35
N THR A 174 -17.66 -11.88 -20.57
CA THR A 174 -16.67 -11.71 -19.51
C THR A 174 -15.31 -11.29 -20.06
N ARG A 175 -14.86 -11.90 -21.17
CA ARG A 175 -13.61 -11.50 -21.84
C ARG A 175 -13.69 -10.08 -22.38
N ARG A 176 -14.79 -9.73 -23.05
CA ARG A 176 -15.02 -8.37 -23.55
C ARG A 176 -14.98 -7.35 -22.41
N ALA A 177 -15.65 -7.62 -21.29
CA ALA A 177 -15.64 -6.73 -20.12
C ALA A 177 -14.23 -6.62 -19.50
N ALA A 178 -13.41 -7.68 -19.57
CA ALA A 178 -12.02 -7.63 -19.14
C ALA A 178 -11.16 -6.79 -20.10
N ASP A 179 -11.32 -6.96 -21.41
CA ASP A 179 -10.60 -6.19 -22.44
C ASP A 179 -10.95 -4.69 -22.34
N GLU A 180 -12.23 -4.34 -22.16
CA GLU A 180 -12.67 -2.96 -21.95
C GLU A 180 -12.03 -2.34 -20.68
N LYS A 181 -11.85 -3.13 -19.61
CA LYS A 181 -11.16 -2.68 -18.40
C LYS A 181 -9.64 -2.52 -18.61
N LEU A 182 -9.02 -3.41 -19.39
CA LEU A 182 -7.60 -3.31 -19.74
C LEU A 182 -7.34 -2.08 -20.61
N ASP A 183 -8.18 -1.81 -21.61
CA ASP A 183 -8.10 -0.61 -22.44
C ASP A 183 -8.29 0.67 -21.62
N ALA A 184 -9.26 0.68 -20.70
CA ALA A 184 -9.47 1.79 -19.80
C ALA A 184 -8.26 2.00 -18.86
N ALA A 185 -7.62 0.93 -18.39
CA ALA A 185 -6.41 1.01 -17.58
C ALA A 185 -5.22 1.54 -18.41
N ALA A 186 -5.04 1.06 -19.64
CA ALA A 186 -3.99 1.53 -20.54
C ALA A 186 -4.10 3.04 -20.82
N ARG A 187 -5.32 3.54 -21.09
CA ARG A 187 -5.57 4.99 -21.26
C ARG A 187 -5.18 5.80 -20.03
N ARG A 188 -5.49 5.31 -18.83
CA ARG A 188 -5.10 6.01 -17.59
C ARG A 188 -3.58 6.07 -17.40
N VAL A 189 -2.84 5.06 -17.85
CA VAL A 189 -1.37 5.09 -17.81
C VAL A 189 -0.83 6.16 -18.75
N VAL A 190 -1.31 6.20 -20.00
CA VAL A 190 -0.93 7.24 -20.96
C VAL A 190 -1.26 8.64 -20.43
N ASP A 191 -2.49 8.86 -19.94
CA ASP A 191 -2.89 10.14 -19.34
C ASP A 191 -2.01 10.52 -18.13
N ALA A 192 -1.55 9.54 -17.34
CA ALA A 192 -0.69 9.77 -16.19
C ALA A 192 0.75 10.12 -16.60
N GLU A 193 1.27 9.48 -17.65
CA GLU A 193 2.57 9.80 -18.24
C GLU A 193 2.58 11.21 -18.81
N GLU A 194 1.57 11.59 -19.61
CA GLU A 194 1.45 12.96 -20.15
C GLU A 194 1.38 14.02 -19.04
N ARG A 195 0.65 13.75 -17.95
CA ARG A 195 0.62 14.65 -16.77
C ARG A 195 1.96 14.72 -16.05
N SER A 196 2.67 13.60 -15.95
CA SER A 196 4.00 13.56 -15.34
C SER A 196 4.99 14.38 -16.15
N GLU A 197 5.00 14.21 -17.47
CA GLU A 197 5.85 14.98 -18.39
C GLU A 197 5.53 16.48 -18.34
N ALA A 198 4.24 16.84 -18.33
CA ALA A 198 3.82 18.23 -18.18
C ALA A 198 4.29 18.85 -16.86
N LEU A 199 4.18 18.12 -15.75
CA LEU A 199 4.66 18.56 -14.44
C LEU A 199 6.20 18.69 -14.41
N MET A 200 6.92 17.76 -15.02
CA MET A 200 8.39 17.82 -15.13
C MET A 200 8.84 19.00 -16.01
N ALA A 201 8.13 19.29 -17.10
CA ALA A 201 8.38 20.45 -17.94
C ALA A 201 8.13 21.76 -17.18
N GLU A 202 7.02 21.84 -16.43
CA GLU A 202 6.68 23.01 -15.62
C GLU A 202 7.70 23.24 -14.50
N THR A 203 8.06 22.20 -13.75
CA THR A 203 9.07 22.29 -12.68
C THR A 203 10.44 22.68 -13.23
N LYS A 204 10.84 22.16 -14.39
CA LYS A 204 12.06 22.58 -15.08
C LYS A 204 12.01 24.05 -15.51
N ALA A 205 10.89 24.52 -16.04
CA ALA A 205 10.70 25.91 -16.41
C ALA A 205 10.78 26.85 -15.19
N ARG A 206 10.13 26.48 -14.09
CA ARG A 206 10.21 27.22 -12.81
C ARG A 206 11.64 27.24 -12.26
N ALA A 207 12.36 26.12 -12.30
CA ALA A 207 13.75 26.05 -11.84
C ALA A 207 14.69 26.91 -12.70
N ALA A 208 14.45 26.99 -14.02
CA ALA A 208 15.18 27.89 -14.91
C ALA A 208 14.91 29.36 -14.56
N ALA A 209 13.64 29.75 -14.37
CA ALA A 209 13.27 31.10 -13.99
C ALA A 209 13.92 31.56 -12.66
N VAL A 210 13.92 30.70 -11.64
CA VAL A 210 14.57 31.00 -10.35
C VAL A 210 16.09 31.17 -10.53
N ARG A 211 16.72 30.35 -11.38
CA ARG A 211 18.15 30.49 -11.68
C ARG A 211 18.45 31.82 -12.37
N ASP A 212 17.65 32.18 -13.37
CA ASP A 212 17.82 33.42 -14.13
C ASP A 212 17.62 34.64 -13.22
N GLU A 213 16.62 34.62 -12.33
CA GLU A 213 16.41 35.66 -11.32
C GLU A 213 17.59 35.77 -10.36
N ALA A 214 18.10 34.64 -9.84
CA ALA A 214 19.26 34.63 -8.95
C ALA A 214 20.52 35.17 -9.65
N GLN A 215 20.73 34.86 -10.93
CA GLN A 215 21.83 35.40 -11.72
C GLN A 215 21.69 36.91 -11.94
N GLN A 216 20.49 37.39 -12.23
CA GLN A 216 20.22 38.83 -12.34
C GLN A 216 20.50 39.55 -11.03
N GLN A 217 20.04 39.03 -9.90
CA GLN A 217 20.31 39.58 -8.57
C GLN A 217 21.81 39.57 -8.24
N ALA A 218 22.51 38.48 -8.54
CA ALA A 218 23.96 38.42 -8.33
C ALA A 218 24.69 39.47 -9.18
N SER A 219 24.33 39.61 -10.45
CA SER A 219 24.94 40.61 -11.34
C SER A 219 24.66 42.05 -10.92
N SER A 220 23.46 42.34 -10.39
CA SER A 220 23.11 43.68 -9.92
C SER A 220 23.85 44.03 -8.62
N VAL A 221 24.00 43.07 -7.70
CA VAL A 221 24.79 43.24 -6.48
C VAL A 221 26.27 43.46 -6.82
N LEU A 222 26.83 42.70 -7.77
CA LEU A 222 28.20 42.91 -8.23
C LEU A 222 28.37 44.29 -8.86
N ALA A 223 27.47 44.71 -9.75
CA ALA A 223 27.51 46.04 -10.35
C ALA A 223 27.41 47.16 -9.30
N ALA A 224 26.54 47.01 -8.29
CA ALA A 224 26.42 47.97 -7.19
C ALA A 224 27.68 48.01 -6.31
N ALA A 225 28.29 46.85 -6.04
CA ALA A 225 29.54 46.77 -5.30
C ALA A 225 30.70 47.41 -6.06
N GLU A 226 30.81 47.19 -7.37
CA GLU A 226 31.79 47.84 -8.24
C GLU A 226 31.59 49.36 -8.30
N ALA A 227 30.36 49.83 -8.43
CA ALA A 227 30.05 51.27 -8.42
C ALA A 227 30.47 51.91 -7.09
N LYS A 228 30.15 51.28 -5.96
CA LYS A 228 30.56 51.75 -4.63
C LYS A 228 32.08 51.71 -4.44
N ALA A 229 32.76 50.69 -4.95
CA ALA A 229 34.21 50.61 -4.91
C ALA A 229 34.87 51.74 -5.71
N ARG A 230 34.33 52.09 -6.88
CA ARG A 230 34.81 53.23 -7.68
C ARG A 230 34.61 54.55 -6.93
N GLU A 231 33.42 54.75 -6.37
CA GLU A 231 33.12 55.94 -5.56
C GLU A 231 34.08 56.10 -4.38
N THR A 232 34.37 55.03 -3.64
CA THR A 232 35.30 55.10 -2.51
C THR A 232 36.73 55.36 -2.96
N THR A 233 37.17 54.82 -4.12
CA THR A 233 38.48 55.14 -4.70
C THR A 233 38.57 56.61 -5.13
N GLU A 234 37.55 57.14 -5.80
CA GLU A 234 37.50 58.55 -6.23
C GLU A 234 37.50 59.49 -5.01
N GLN A 235 36.73 59.17 -3.97
CA GLN A 235 36.73 59.92 -2.71
C GLN A 235 38.11 59.88 -2.03
N ALA A 236 38.75 58.71 -1.97
CA ALA A 236 40.08 58.56 -1.38
C ALA A 236 41.14 59.36 -2.16
N GLU A 237 41.09 59.35 -3.49
CA GLU A 237 41.96 60.15 -4.35
C GLU A 237 41.72 61.66 -4.16
N ALA A 238 40.46 62.09 -4.11
CA ALA A 238 40.10 63.48 -3.84
C ALA A 238 40.63 63.95 -2.47
N HIS A 239 40.45 63.13 -1.43
CA HIS A 239 41.01 63.41 -0.10
C HIS A 239 42.54 63.45 -0.10
N ALA A 240 43.21 62.54 -0.80
CA ALA A 240 44.67 62.52 -0.92
C ALA A 240 45.19 63.76 -1.66
N GLN A 241 44.52 64.20 -2.73
CA GLN A 241 44.84 65.42 -3.47
C GLN A 241 44.62 66.68 -2.63
N ALA A 242 43.50 66.76 -1.90
CA ALA A 242 43.23 67.87 -0.98
C ALA A 242 44.34 67.99 0.08
N ARG A 243 44.68 66.88 0.75
CA ARG A 243 45.75 66.84 1.75
C ARG A 243 47.12 67.20 1.17
N LYS A 244 47.43 66.75 -0.05
CA LYS A 244 48.65 67.15 -0.76
C LYS A 244 48.70 68.67 -0.98
N ASN A 245 47.59 69.27 -1.42
CA ASN A 245 47.51 70.71 -1.66
C ASN A 245 47.63 71.51 -0.36
N GLU A 246 47.01 71.05 0.73
CA GLU A 246 47.16 71.62 2.08
C GLU A 246 48.63 71.59 2.53
N LEU A 247 49.32 70.46 2.40
CA LEU A 247 50.73 70.33 2.77
C LEU A 247 51.64 71.23 1.92
N LEU A 248 51.39 71.33 0.62
CA LEU A 248 52.12 72.26 -0.26
C LEU A 248 51.85 73.72 0.11
N GLY A 249 50.61 74.07 0.47
CA GLY A 249 50.25 75.39 0.98
C GLY A 249 50.96 75.72 2.28
N TYR A 250 50.96 74.79 3.24
CA TYR A 250 51.68 74.92 4.50
C TYR A 250 53.19 75.07 4.30
N ALA A 251 53.79 74.26 3.43
CA ALA A 251 55.22 74.34 3.12
C ALA A 251 55.60 75.69 2.50
N ARG A 252 54.78 76.21 1.57
CA ARG A 252 54.97 77.56 0.99
C ARG A 252 54.87 78.66 2.04
N SER A 253 53.82 78.65 2.86
CA SER A 253 53.66 79.63 3.94
C SER A 253 54.83 79.61 4.93
N ARG A 254 55.35 78.43 5.24
CA ARG A 254 56.54 78.26 6.09
C ARG A 254 57.81 78.79 5.43
N LEU A 255 57.99 78.57 4.13
CA LEU A 255 59.09 79.15 3.36
C LEU A 255 58.99 80.68 3.30
N ASP A 256 57.80 81.23 3.08
CA ASP A 256 57.58 82.67 3.08
C ASP A 256 57.86 83.28 4.46
N SER A 257 57.37 82.66 5.53
CA SER A 257 57.67 83.07 6.91
C SER A 257 59.16 82.99 7.24
N ALA A 258 59.86 81.96 6.75
CA ALA A 258 61.30 81.84 6.92
C ALA A 258 62.05 82.94 6.14
N ALA A 259 61.63 83.24 4.91
CA ALA A 259 62.19 84.31 4.10
C ALA A 259 61.94 85.70 4.73
N GLU A 260 60.77 85.93 5.31
CA GLU A 260 60.48 87.13 6.09
C GLU A 260 61.34 87.21 7.36
N ALA A 261 61.46 86.11 8.10
CA ALA A 261 62.35 86.04 9.26
C ALA A 261 63.80 86.36 8.88
N GLU A 262 64.31 85.81 7.78
CA GLU A 262 65.63 86.14 7.23
C GLU A 262 65.75 87.64 6.88
N ARG A 263 64.74 88.24 6.23
CA ARG A 263 64.75 89.69 5.96
C ARG A 263 64.80 90.50 7.24
N THR A 264 64.00 90.16 8.24
CA THR A 264 64.01 90.88 9.53
C THR A 264 65.34 90.73 10.28
N THR A 265 66.02 89.58 10.18
CA THR A 265 67.35 89.43 10.78
C THR A 265 68.41 90.21 10.01
N PHE A 266 68.33 90.26 8.68
CA PHE A 266 69.18 91.13 7.87
C PHE A 266 68.97 92.62 8.18
N GLU A 267 67.73 93.07 8.31
CA GLU A 267 67.41 94.45 8.70
C GLU A 267 67.94 94.77 10.11
N ARG A 268 67.79 93.85 11.07
CA ARG A 268 68.37 94.00 12.41
C ARG A 268 69.89 94.05 12.37
N LEU A 269 70.54 93.18 11.59
CA LEU A 269 71.99 93.20 11.41
C LEU A 269 72.47 94.51 10.75
N ALA A 270 71.72 95.02 9.76
CA ALA A 270 72.02 96.31 9.16
C ALA A 270 71.87 97.46 10.18
N ALA A 271 70.83 97.42 11.02
CA ALA A 271 70.63 98.39 12.09
C ALA A 271 71.73 98.32 13.15
N THR A 272 72.14 97.12 13.60
CA THR A 272 73.25 96.97 14.55
C THR A 272 74.59 97.40 13.95
N VAL A 273 74.82 97.13 12.66
CA VAL A 273 76.00 97.67 11.95
C VAL A 273 75.96 99.20 11.93
N ALA A 274 74.82 99.81 11.61
CA ALA A 274 74.66 101.27 11.66
C ALA A 274 74.83 101.86 13.07
N GLU A 275 74.34 101.18 14.11
CA GLU A 275 74.57 101.55 15.51
C GLU A 275 76.05 101.45 15.89
N LEU A 276 76.73 100.36 15.50
CA LEU A 276 78.17 100.19 15.72
C LEU A 276 78.98 101.29 15.01
N GLU A 277 78.61 101.65 13.78
CA GLU A 277 79.21 102.78 13.06
C GLU A 277 78.95 104.12 13.76
N ALA A 278 77.75 104.33 14.30
CA ALA A 278 77.43 105.51 15.09
C ALA A 278 78.22 105.57 16.41
N VAL A 279 78.36 104.44 17.12
CA VAL A 279 79.19 104.31 18.33
C VAL A 279 80.66 104.55 18.02
N LEU A 280 81.19 103.98 16.93
CA LEU A 280 82.56 104.23 16.47
C LEU A 280 82.77 105.70 16.10
N SER A 281 81.78 106.33 15.46
CA SER A 281 81.81 107.77 15.17
C SER A 281 81.78 108.62 16.44
N ARG A 282 81.02 108.19 17.46
CA ARG A 282 80.95 108.82 18.78
C ARG A 282 82.27 108.67 19.55
N LEU A 283 82.88 107.49 19.53
CA LEU A 283 84.21 107.23 20.08
C LEU A 283 85.30 108.04 19.37
N ARG A 284 85.20 108.23 18.04
CA ARG A 284 86.11 109.11 17.29
C ARG A 284 85.95 110.60 17.59
N SER A 285 84.80 111.02 18.13
CA SER A 285 84.47 112.42 18.43
C SER A 285 84.55 112.78 19.91
N GLN A 286 84.85 111.82 20.80
CA GLN A 286 85.16 112.11 22.20
C GLN A 286 86.67 112.34 22.42
N PRO A 287 87.09 113.40 23.14
CA PRO A 287 88.45 113.50 23.65
C PRO A 287 88.65 112.47 24.77
N ARG A 288 89.81 111.79 24.74
CA ARG A 288 90.27 110.75 25.68
C ARG A 288 89.72 110.92 27.10
N LEU A 289 88.85 110.00 27.51
CA LEU A 289 88.54 109.71 28.91
C LEU A 289 89.10 108.32 29.23
N GLU A 290 89.96 108.28 30.24
CA GLU A 290 90.43 107.08 30.91
C GLU A 290 89.21 106.37 31.53
N VAL A 291 89.04 105.08 31.23
CA VAL A 291 88.00 104.25 31.85
C VAL A 291 88.68 103.00 32.40
N GLU A 292 88.67 102.92 33.72
CA GLU A 292 89.07 101.78 34.55
C GLU A 292 88.28 100.52 34.20
N ILE A 293 89.01 99.42 34.08
CA ILE A 293 88.51 98.07 33.85
C ILE A 293 88.15 97.50 35.23
N ASN A 294 86.84 97.32 35.50
CA ASN A 294 86.36 96.46 36.59
C ASN A 294 85.84 95.15 36.00
N LEU A 295 86.63 94.09 36.16
CA LEU A 295 86.18 92.70 36.05
C LEU A 295 85.31 92.39 37.28
N GLU A 296 84.02 92.17 37.08
CA GLU A 296 83.20 91.43 38.05
C GLU A 296 82.83 90.06 37.48
N GLU A 297 83.29 89.05 38.20
CA GLU A 297 82.96 87.64 38.09
C GLU A 297 81.52 87.40 38.59
N GLY A 298 80.70 86.70 37.81
CA GLY A 298 79.45 86.05 38.24
C GLY A 298 79.07 85.01 37.18
N SER A 299 79.28 83.70 37.37
CA SER A 299 78.64 82.75 38.32
C SER A 299 77.12 82.67 38.17
N VAL A 300 76.59 81.42 38.26
CA VAL A 300 75.15 81.01 38.40
C VAL A 300 74.44 80.69 37.06
N VAL A 301 73.76 79.54 36.83
CA VAL A 301 73.42 78.33 37.60
C VAL A 301 73.00 77.20 36.65
N VAL A 302 73.38 75.97 36.99
CA VAL A 302 72.79 74.71 36.54
C VAL A 302 71.54 74.45 37.40
N ALA A 303 70.36 74.28 36.79
CA ALA A 303 69.17 73.70 37.42
C ALA A 303 68.40 72.94 36.32
N ASP A 304 68.39 71.60 36.32
CA ASP A 304 67.67 70.66 37.18
C ASP A 304 66.27 70.31 36.63
N GLN A 305 66.00 69.01 36.65
CA GLN A 305 64.88 68.24 36.10
C GLN A 305 63.56 68.49 36.89
N PRO A 306 62.40 67.99 36.41
CA PRO A 306 61.93 66.72 36.99
C PRO A 306 61.16 65.79 36.04
N ALA A 307 61.42 64.50 36.26
CA ALA A 307 60.46 63.40 36.44
C ALA A 307 59.47 62.97 35.33
N SER A 308 59.58 61.68 35.02
CA SER A 308 58.64 60.78 34.33
C SER A 308 57.26 60.66 35.01
N PRO A 309 56.32 59.93 34.38
CA PRO A 309 55.93 58.65 35.00
C PRO A 309 55.93 57.47 34.01
N PRO A 310 55.83 56.22 34.51
CA PRO A 310 56.00 55.00 33.74
C PRO A 310 54.70 54.56 33.05
N GLY A 311 54.84 53.88 31.92
CA GLY A 311 53.72 53.32 31.16
C GLY A 311 54.18 52.25 30.18
N THR A 312 54.54 51.10 30.74
CA THR A 312 54.70 49.83 30.04
C THR A 312 53.40 49.47 29.28
N VAL A 313 53.49 49.04 28.02
CA VAL A 313 52.88 47.81 27.42
C VAL A 313 52.82 47.91 25.88
N ALA A 314 53.26 46.82 25.24
CA ALA A 314 53.00 46.34 23.87
C ALA A 314 53.86 46.86 22.68
N GLN A 315 55.01 46.20 22.54
CA GLN A 315 55.59 45.58 21.32
C GLN A 315 55.09 45.98 19.91
N PRO A 316 56.04 46.20 18.96
CA PRO A 316 55.74 46.32 17.54
C PRO A 316 55.85 44.95 16.85
N ALA A 317 54.88 44.62 16.00
CA ALA A 317 55.06 43.61 14.96
C ALA A 317 54.76 44.25 13.60
N SER A 318 55.80 44.34 12.79
CA SER A 318 55.77 44.78 11.40
C SER A 318 54.86 43.89 10.54
N PRO A 319 54.31 44.42 9.43
CA PRO A 319 53.72 43.63 8.35
C PRO A 319 54.84 43.09 7.44
N PRO A 320 54.65 41.93 6.78
CA PRO A 320 54.34 42.02 5.35
C PRO A 320 53.49 40.84 4.80
N GLY A 321 53.01 40.99 3.56
CA GLY A 321 52.96 39.85 2.63
C GLY A 321 51.59 39.20 2.37
N THR A 322 50.85 39.81 1.45
CA THR A 322 50.28 39.22 0.22
C THR A 322 50.47 37.70 0.00
N VAL A 323 49.32 37.01 -0.20
CA VAL A 323 49.03 35.89 -1.15
C VAL A 323 49.89 34.63 -1.09
N ASP A 324 49.28 33.48 -0.74
CA ASP A 324 49.05 32.36 -1.69
C ASP A 324 48.20 31.27 -1.02
N GLN A 325 47.17 30.79 -1.71
CA GLN A 325 46.32 29.67 -1.25
C GLN A 325 46.43 28.56 -2.29
N PRO A 326 47.31 27.56 -2.11
CA PRO A 326 47.29 26.38 -2.95
C PRO A 326 46.46 25.27 -2.31
N ALA A 327 45.79 24.54 -3.18
CA ALA A 327 44.97 23.36 -2.97
C ALA A 327 45.54 22.33 -1.98
N SER A 328 44.66 21.78 -1.14
CA SER A 328 44.90 20.50 -0.45
C SER A 328 44.46 19.32 -1.33
N PRO A 329 45.31 18.32 -1.58
CA PRO A 329 44.89 16.99 -2.02
C PRO A 329 44.64 16.05 -0.80
N PRO A 330 44.10 14.83 -1.03
CA PRO A 330 43.36 14.08 -0.02
C PRO A 330 44.18 13.00 0.72
N GLY A 331 43.69 12.65 1.92
CA GLY A 331 43.80 11.29 2.49
C GLY A 331 45.02 10.99 3.36
N ALA A 332 44.77 10.69 4.65
CA ALA A 332 44.82 9.31 5.18
C ALA A 332 44.97 9.28 6.71
N ALA A 333 44.06 8.50 7.32
CA ALA A 333 44.26 7.61 8.47
C ALA A 333 44.75 8.18 9.82
N GLY A 334 43.81 8.30 10.75
CA GLY A 334 44.04 8.28 12.20
C GLY A 334 42.70 8.22 12.95
N PRO A 335 42.47 7.26 13.87
CA PRO A 335 41.13 6.88 14.31
C PRO A 335 40.56 7.89 15.31
N THR A 336 39.45 8.52 14.94
CA THR A 336 38.64 9.34 15.83
C THR A 336 37.83 8.48 16.81
N PRO A 337 37.62 8.96 18.06
CA PRO A 337 36.82 8.27 19.05
C PRO A 337 35.34 8.30 18.63
N ARG A 338 34.69 7.14 18.72
CA ARG A 338 33.26 6.97 18.41
C ARG A 338 32.42 7.95 19.24
N PRO A 339 31.53 8.75 18.62
CA PRO A 339 30.46 9.39 19.37
C PRO A 339 29.50 8.30 19.84
N ARG A 340 29.14 8.33 21.13
CA ARG A 340 28.00 7.57 21.65
C ARG A 340 26.77 8.09 20.92
N ILE A 341 26.22 7.26 20.04
CA ILE A 341 24.89 7.44 19.49
C ILE A 341 23.92 7.21 20.65
N VAL A 342 23.23 8.27 21.04
CA VAL A 342 22.03 8.22 21.87
C VAL A 342 20.90 8.02 20.87
N GLU A 343 20.49 6.76 20.67
CA GLU A 343 19.55 6.33 19.62
C GLU A 343 18.10 6.19 20.12
N ASP A 344 17.79 6.55 21.38
CA ASP A 344 16.50 6.21 22.00
C ASP A 344 15.51 7.37 22.23
N ASP A 345 15.78 8.62 21.82
CA ASP A 345 14.89 9.76 22.16
C ASP A 345 14.34 10.60 20.97
N ILE A 346 14.53 10.19 19.71
CA ILE A 346 14.07 10.98 18.53
C ILE A 346 12.83 10.39 17.83
N GLU A 347 12.32 9.22 18.23
CA GLU A 347 11.15 8.61 17.57
C GLU A 347 9.78 9.06 18.13
N ALA A 348 9.72 9.79 19.25
CA ALA A 348 8.44 10.13 19.89
C ALA A 348 7.81 11.49 19.50
N GLN A 349 8.50 12.34 18.73
CA GLN A 349 8.02 13.72 18.46
C GLN A 349 7.90 14.11 16.98
N ARG A 350 8.13 13.20 16.03
CA ARG A 350 8.04 13.50 14.58
C ARG A 350 6.79 12.96 13.88
N SER A 351 5.86 12.32 14.58
CA SER A 351 4.80 11.54 13.92
C SER A 351 3.45 12.24 13.72
N ASP A 352 3.25 13.47 14.21
CA ASP A 352 1.93 14.15 14.12
C ASP A 352 1.82 15.29 13.09
N ASP A 353 2.94 15.77 12.55
CA ASP A 353 2.97 16.86 11.54
C ASP A 353 3.37 16.37 10.13
N ASP A 354 3.19 15.09 9.81
CA ASP A 354 3.31 14.62 8.43
C ASP A 354 2.03 14.98 7.64
N PRO A 355 2.11 15.86 6.62
CA PRO A 355 0.95 16.25 5.82
C PRO A 355 0.30 15.06 5.10
N LEU A 356 1.05 13.98 4.83
CA LEU A 356 0.49 12.76 4.26
C LEU A 356 -0.34 11.98 5.29
N ALA A 357 0.10 11.93 6.55
CA ALA A 357 -0.65 11.29 7.63
C ALA A 357 -1.97 12.04 7.91
N GLN A 358 -1.98 13.37 7.82
CA GLN A 358 -3.21 14.16 7.91
C GLN A 358 -4.16 13.91 6.74
N LEU A 359 -3.63 13.81 5.51
CA LEU A 359 -4.43 13.50 4.32
C LEU A 359 -5.09 12.12 4.41
N VAL A 360 -4.35 11.11 4.90
CA VAL A 360 -4.88 9.75 5.11
C VAL A 360 -5.94 9.74 6.22
N LYS A 361 -5.69 10.39 7.37
CA LYS A 361 -6.70 10.53 8.45
C LYS A 361 -7.98 11.21 7.94
N GLN A 362 -7.86 12.25 7.11
CA GLN A 362 -9.00 12.95 6.52
C GLN A 362 -9.76 12.10 5.50
N ALA A 363 -9.04 11.33 4.66
CA ALA A 363 -9.65 10.43 3.68
C ALA A 363 -10.40 9.27 4.36
N VAL A 364 -9.80 8.65 5.38
CA VAL A 364 -10.43 7.59 6.19
C VAL A 364 -11.64 8.14 6.93
N GLY A 365 -11.55 9.33 7.52
CA GLY A 365 -12.69 9.98 8.18
C GLY A 365 -13.88 10.18 7.25
N LYS A 366 -13.66 10.70 6.03
CA LYS A 366 -14.71 10.85 5.01
C LYS A 366 -15.31 9.52 4.56
N ALA A 367 -14.49 8.47 4.41
CA ALA A 367 -14.96 7.15 4.03
C ALA A 367 -15.87 6.54 5.10
N VAL A 368 -15.49 6.64 6.38
CA VAL A 368 -16.29 6.18 7.52
C VAL A 368 -17.61 6.95 7.61
N GLN A 369 -17.56 8.28 7.45
CA GLN A 369 -18.76 9.11 7.54
C GLN A 369 -19.77 8.83 6.41
N ASN A 370 -19.28 8.56 5.20
CA ASN A 370 -20.11 8.10 4.09
C ASN A 370 -20.70 6.70 4.32
N ALA A 371 -19.94 5.79 4.92
CA ALA A 371 -20.43 4.45 5.25
C ALA A 371 -21.54 4.50 6.31
N VAL A 372 -21.36 5.31 7.36
CA VAL A 372 -22.38 5.54 8.40
C VAL A 372 -23.64 6.19 7.81
N GLY A 373 -23.49 7.17 6.91
CA GLY A 373 -24.63 7.79 6.22
C GLY A 373 -25.45 6.81 5.39
N ARG A 374 -24.79 5.91 4.64
CA ARG A 374 -25.50 4.86 3.88
C ARG A 374 -26.20 3.86 4.79
N ALA A 375 -25.56 3.45 5.89
CA ALA A 375 -26.17 2.53 6.84
C ALA A 375 -27.45 3.13 7.47
N GLN A 376 -27.44 4.45 7.77
CA GLN A 376 -28.63 5.15 8.28
C GLN A 376 -29.74 5.27 7.24
N GLN A 377 -29.40 5.52 5.96
CA GLN A 377 -30.40 5.55 4.88
C GLN A 377 -31.03 4.17 4.64
N GLN A 378 -30.22 3.10 4.62
CA GLN A 378 -30.72 1.73 4.47
C GLN A 378 -31.58 1.30 5.67
N GLY A 379 -31.21 1.71 6.89
CA GLY A 379 -32.03 1.50 8.08
C GLY A 379 -33.36 2.25 8.04
N ALA A 380 -33.38 3.47 7.49
CA ALA A 380 -34.61 4.27 7.35
C ALA A 380 -35.57 3.72 6.28
N GLU A 381 -35.04 3.13 5.19
CA GLU A 381 -35.86 2.47 4.18
C GLU A 381 -36.46 1.15 4.67
N ALA A 382 -35.71 0.37 5.46
CA ALA A 382 -36.19 -0.88 6.04
C ALA A 382 -37.28 -0.67 7.13
N SER A 383 -37.33 0.52 7.74
CA SER A 383 -38.29 0.88 8.79
C SER A 383 -39.54 1.61 8.27
N ARG A 384 -39.73 1.76 6.95
CA ARG A 384 -41.02 2.22 6.41
C ARG A 384 -42.04 1.09 6.54
N PRO A 385 -43.03 1.18 7.46
CA PRO A 385 -44.08 0.17 7.55
C PRO A 385 -44.83 0.15 6.23
N GLY A 386 -44.94 -1.06 5.66
CA GLY A 386 -45.67 -1.33 4.43
C GLY A 386 -47.02 -0.63 4.48
N SER A 387 -47.18 0.36 3.61
CA SER A 387 -48.44 1.05 3.41
C SER A 387 -49.38 0.02 2.80
N ASP A 388 -50.33 -0.43 3.62
CA ASP A 388 -51.48 -1.24 3.25
C ASP A 388 -52.01 -0.81 1.86
N GLN A 389 -51.78 -1.66 0.87
CA GLN A 389 -52.52 -1.63 -0.39
C GLN A 389 -53.52 -2.77 -0.36
N SER A 390 -54.76 -2.37 -0.04
CA SER A 390 -56.06 -2.85 -0.51
C SER A 390 -56.37 -4.34 -0.56
#